data_AF-A0A183F444-F1
#
_entry.id   AF-A0A183F444-F1
#
_cell.length_a   1.000
_cell.length_b   1.000
_cell.length_c   1.000
_cell.angle_alpha   90.00
_cell.angle_beta   90.00
_cell.angle_gamma   90.00
#
_symmetry.space_group_name_H-M   'P 1'
#
loop_
_entity.id
_entity.type
_entity.pdbx_description
1 polymer ?
#
loop_
_entity_poly.entity_id
_entity_poly.type
_entity_poly.pdbx_seq_one_letter_code
_entity_poly.pdbx_strand_id
1 'polypeptide(L)'
;MLLLMAIVIFRPDRHNLRDTGRIRDIQYMYYGVLRRVLECEYATGDAAQLYESLVRKLEELKHLKEGLVRIFYGFDSRQLNPLIKELFDMM
;
A
#
# COMPACT_ATOMS: atom_id res chain seq x y z
N MET A 1 11.11 -5.94 -1.20
CA MET A 1 10.66 -4.55 -1.48
C MET A 1 9.63 -4.48 -2.60
N LEU A 2 9.91 -4.98 -3.81
CA LEU A 2 9.00 -4.86 -4.97
C LEU A 2 7.61 -5.48 -4.74
N LEU A 3 7.52 -6.65 -4.07
CA LEU A 3 6.24 -7.28 -3.75
C LEU A 3 5.38 -6.41 -2.81
N LEU A 4 5.99 -5.75 -1.84
CA LEU A 4 5.28 -4.82 -0.95
C LEU A 4 4.73 -3.63 -1.74
N MET A 5 5.51 -3.08 -2.68
CA MET A 5 5.04 -2.02 -3.57
C MET A 5 3.86 -2.48 -4.43
N ALA A 6 3.93 -3.68 -5.00
CA ALA A 6 2.82 -4.26 -5.76
C ALA A 6 1.55 -4.38 -4.90
N ILE A 7 1.66 -4.86 -3.65
CA ILE A 7 0.53 -4.93 -2.71
C ILE A 7 -0.08 -3.55 -2.43
N VAL A 8 0.73 -2.50 -2.32
CA VAL A 8 0.27 -1.10 -2.12
C VAL A 8 -0.33 -0.49 -3.40
N ILE A 9 0.12 -0.93 -4.57
CA ILE A 9 -0.43 -0.49 -5.86
C ILE A 9 -1.81 -1.10 -6.05
N PHE A 10 -1.93 -2.42 -5.91
CA PHE A 10 -3.18 -3.17 -6.10
C PHE A 10 -4.08 -3.14 -4.87
N ARG A 11 -4.39 -1.95 -4.33
CA ARG A 11 -5.37 -1.86 -3.24
C ARG A 11 -6.80 -1.72 -3.77
N PRO A 12 -7.75 -2.54 -3.32
CA PRO A 12 -9.15 -2.46 -3.74
C PRO A 12 -9.91 -1.29 -3.11
N ASP A 13 -9.33 -0.63 -2.10
CA ASP A 13 -9.92 0.51 -1.39
C ASP A 13 -9.73 1.86 -2.10
N ARG A 14 -9.18 1.87 -3.33
CA ARG A 14 -9.01 3.10 -4.10
C ARG A 14 -10.35 3.57 -4.67
N HIS A 15 -10.58 4.88 -4.65
CA HIS A 15 -11.73 5.50 -5.30
C HIS A 15 -11.70 5.24 -6.81
N ASN A 16 -12.87 5.27 -7.45
CA ASN A 16 -13.02 5.17 -8.91
C ASN A 16 -12.54 3.87 -9.56
N LEU A 17 -12.36 2.78 -8.79
CA LEU A 17 -12.12 1.46 -9.34
C LEU A 17 -13.40 0.88 -9.96
N ARG A 18 -13.31 0.45 -11.22
CA ARG A 18 -14.43 -0.21 -11.93
C ARG A 18 -14.63 -1.66 -11.50
N ASP A 19 -13.54 -2.37 -11.23
CA ASP A 19 -13.54 -3.79 -10.87
C ASP A 19 -12.69 -4.02 -9.61
N THR A 20 -13.30 -3.71 -8.47
CA THR A 20 -12.67 -3.88 -7.16
C THR A 20 -12.37 -5.34 -6.83
N GLY A 21 -13.19 -6.27 -7.33
CA GLY A 21 -13.04 -7.70 -7.10
C GLY A 21 -11.72 -8.22 -7.68
N ARG A 22 -11.48 -7.92 -8.96
CA ARG A 22 -10.25 -8.33 -9.65
C ARG A 22 -8.99 -7.73 -9.01
N ILE A 23 -9.05 -6.47 -8.59
CA ILE A 23 -7.90 -5.83 -7.90
C ILE A 23 -7.62 -6.51 -6.56
N ARG A 24 -8.65 -6.86 -5.80
CA ARG A 24 -8.51 -7.61 -4.54
C ARG A 24 -7.89 -8.98 -4.78
N ASP A 25 -8.31 -9.70 -5.82
CA ASP A 25 -7.77 -11.03 -6.13
C ASP A 25 -6.29 -10.96 -6.53
N ILE A 26 -5.89 -9.96 -7.32
CA ILE A 26 -4.49 -9.69 -7.64
C ILE A 26 -3.70 -9.34 -6.38
N GLN A 27 -4.26 -8.54 -5.47
CA GLN A 27 -3.62 -8.21 -4.21
C GLN A 27 -3.35 -9.46 -3.36
N TYR A 28 -4.35 -10.34 -3.24
CA TYR A 28 -4.21 -11.60 -2.52
C TYR A 28 -3.14 -12.51 -3.13
N MET A 29 -3.04 -12.54 -4.47
CA MET A 29 -1.97 -13.26 -5.15
C MET A 29 -0.60 -12.76 -4.71
N TYR A 30 -0.39 -11.44 -4.64
CA TYR A 30 0.90 -10.88 -4.18
C TYR A 30 1.19 -11.14 -2.70
N TYR A 31 0.18 -11.14 -1.82
CA TYR A 31 0.35 -11.58 -0.44
C TYR A 31 0.80 -13.05 -0.36
N GLY A 32 0.19 -13.92 -1.16
CA GLY A 32 0.59 -15.33 -1.27
C GLY A 32 2.02 -15.51 -1.76
N VAL A 33 2.41 -14.77 -2.81
CA VAL A 33 3.79 -14.79 -3.33
C VAL A 33 4.78 -14.30 -2.27
N LEU A 34 4.48 -13.21 -1.57
CA LEU A 34 5.32 -12.70 -0.49
C LEU A 34 5.54 -13.75 0.62
N ARG A 35 4.45 -14.37 1.07
CA ARG A 35 4.52 -15.43 2.08
C ARG A 35 5.41 -16.57 1.61
N ARG A 36 5.23 -17.03 0.38
CA ARG A 36 5.98 -18.17 -0.17
C ARG A 36 7.48 -17.86 -0.33
N VAL A 37 7.82 -16.64 -0.74
CA VAL A 37 9.21 -16.19 -0.82
C VAL A 37 9.87 -16.22 0.56
N LEU A 38 9.20 -15.71 1.59
CA LEU A 38 9.73 -15.72 2.95
C LEU A 38 9.90 -17.14 3.50
N GLU A 39 8.95 -18.03 3.24
CA GLU A 39 9.06 -19.46 3.59
C GLU A 39 10.22 -20.18 2.90
N CYS A 40 10.65 -19.69 1.73
CA CYS A 40 11.80 -20.23 1.00
C CYS A 40 13.14 -19.64 1.47
N GLU A 41 13.15 -18.41 1.99
CA GLU A 41 14.37 -17.70 2.40
C GLU A 41 14.70 -17.86 3.89
N TYR A 42 13.70 -18.14 4.74
CA TYR A 42 13.84 -18.17 6.19
C TYR A 42 13.30 -19.46 6.81
N ALA A 43 13.77 -19.80 8.01
CA ALA A 43 13.20 -20.91 8.78
C ALA A 43 11.71 -20.66 9.07
N THR A 44 10.90 -21.71 9.19
CA THR A 44 9.44 -21.61 9.23
C THR A 44 8.90 -20.69 10.34
N GLY A 45 9.56 -20.65 11.50
CA GLY A 45 9.19 -19.75 12.60
C GLY A 45 9.47 -18.28 12.29
N ASP A 46 10.63 -17.99 11.70
CA ASP A 46 11.07 -16.64 11.37
C ASP A 46 10.29 -16.07 10.18
N ALA A 47 9.99 -16.91 9.18
CA ALA A 47 9.23 -16.54 7.99
C ALA A 47 7.83 -16.01 8.33
N ALA A 48 7.13 -16.67 9.26
CA ALA A 48 5.80 -16.26 9.71
C ALA A 48 5.83 -14.91 10.43
N GLN A 49 6.77 -14.73 11.37
CA GLN A 49 6.92 -13.47 12.10
C GLN A 49 7.31 -12.31 11.18
N LEU A 50 8.22 -12.55 10.23
CA LEU A 50 8.60 -11.55 9.23
C LEU A 50 7.42 -11.18 8.33
N TYR A 51 6.64 -12.15 7.89
CA TYR A 51 5.43 -11.90 7.09
C TYR A 51 4.44 -11.01 7.84
N GLU A 52 4.09 -11.37 9.08
CA GLU A 52 3.17 -10.59 9.92
C GLU A 52 3.68 -9.16 10.15
N SER A 53 4.96 -9.01 10.46
CA SER A 53 5.60 -7.70 10.64
C SER A 53 5.50 -6.84 9.37
N LEU A 54 5.75 -7.42 8.20
CA LEU A 54 5.63 -6.71 6.93
C LEU A 54 4.18 -6.33 6.60
N VAL A 55 3.21 -7.21 6.85
CA VAL A 55 1.78 -6.90 6.66
C VAL A 55 1.36 -5.75 7.59
N ARG A 56 1.78 -5.77 8.85
CA ARG A 56 1.52 -4.68 9.80
C ARG A 56 2.12 -3.35 9.33
N LYS A 57 3.34 -3.36 8.77
CA LYS A 57 3.96 -2.15 8.18
C LYS A 57 3.14 -1.59 7.02
N LEU A 58 2.49 -2.44 6.22
CA LEU A 58 1.60 -2.00 5.14
C LEU A 58 0.34 -1.30 5.68
N GLU A 59 -0.19 -1.74 6.82
CA GLU A 59 -1.31 -1.08 7.49
C GLU A 59 -0.89 0.27 8.08
N GLU A 60 0.25 0.32 8.76
CA GLU A 60 0.83 1.58 9.26
C GLU A 60 1.03 2.62 8.14
N LEU A 61 1.44 2.17 6.96
CA LEU A 61 1.60 3.03 5.78
C LEU A 61 0.28 3.68 5.34
N LYS A 62 -0.87 3.01 5.53
CA LYS A 62 -2.18 3.60 5.22
C LYS A 62 -2.46 4.80 6.13
N HIS A 63 -2.18 4.68 7.42
CA HIS A 63 -2.35 5.79 8.37
C HIS A 63 -1.37 6.94 8.11
N LEU A 64 -0.12 6.62 7.73
CA LEU A 64 0.85 7.65 7.34
C LEU A 64 0.35 8.48 6.14
N LYS A 65 -0.26 7.82 5.14
CA LYS A 65 -0.86 8.51 3.99
C LYS A 65 -1.92 9.52 4.43
N GLU A 66 -2.81 9.13 5.35
CA GLU A 66 -3.86 10.02 5.87
C GLU A 66 -3.28 11.24 6.61
N GLY A 67 -2.20 11.04 7.38
CA GLY A 67 -1.47 12.13 8.02
C GLY A 67 -0.85 13.10 7.00
N LEU A 68 -0.21 12.56 5.96
CA LEU A 68 0.39 13.37 4.89
C LEU A 68 -0.67 14.19 4.15
N VAL A 69 -1.80 13.58 3.79
CA VAL A 69 -2.93 14.28 3.16
C VAL A 69 -3.34 15.50 4.00
N ARG A 70 -3.55 15.33 5.31
CA ARG A 70 -3.93 16.44 6.22
C ARG A 70 -2.90 17.57 6.24
N ILE A 71 -1.60 17.23 6.25
CA ILE A 71 -0.52 18.22 6.19
C ILE A 71 -0.58 18.99 4.88
N PHE A 72 -0.69 18.30 3.74
CA PHE A 72 -0.77 18.96 2.44
C PHE A 72 -2.01 19.85 2.32
N TYR A 73 -3.16 19.46 2.88
CA TYR A 73 -4.36 20.31 2.89
C TYR A 73 -4.19 21.59 3.71
N GLY A 74 -3.25 21.59 4.67
CA GLY A 74 -2.86 22.79 5.43
C GLY A 74 -1.86 23.69 4.70
N PHE A 75 -1.31 23.26 3.55
CA PHE A 75 -0.44 24.09 2.71
C PHE A 75 -1.25 24.95 1.75
N ASP A 76 -0.71 26.13 1.40
CA ASP A 76 -1.25 26.94 0.31
C ASP A 76 -1.18 26.14 -1.00
N SER A 77 -2.35 25.72 -1.48
CA SER A 77 -2.47 24.88 -2.67
C SER A 77 -1.83 25.53 -3.90
N ARG A 78 -1.67 26.86 -3.95
CA ARG A 78 -0.99 27.56 -5.07
C ARG A 78 0.50 27.22 -5.18
N GLN A 79 1.12 26.76 -4.11
CA GLN A 79 2.55 26.41 -4.06
C GLN A 79 2.82 24.92 -4.31
N LEU A 80 1.76 24.10 -4.38
CA LEU A 80 1.88 22.66 -4.62
C LEU A 80 1.98 22.34 -6.11
N ASN A 81 2.86 21.40 -6.44
CA ASN A 81 3.00 20.87 -7.80
C ASN A 81 1.65 20.28 -8.29
N PRO A 82 1.20 20.57 -9.53
CA PRO A 82 -0.05 20.04 -10.08
C PRO A 82 -0.21 18.53 -9.96
N LEU A 83 0.87 17.76 -10.18
CA LEU A 83 0.86 16.31 -10.05
C LEU A 83 0.58 15.86 -8.62
N ILE A 84 1.08 16.59 -7.62
CA ILE A 84 0.83 16.31 -6.20
C ILE A 84 -0.64 16.54 -5.89
N LYS A 85 -1.25 17.60 -6.45
CA LYS A 85 -2.68 17.87 -6.26
C LYS A 85 -3.54 16.74 -6.81
N GLU A 86 -3.23 16.27 -8.01
CA GLU A 86 -3.94 15.13 -8.62
C GLU A 86 -3.76 13.84 -7.82
N LEU A 87 -2.54 13.56 -7.34
CA LEU A 87 -2.24 12.34 -6.59
C LEU A 87 -2.96 12.24 -5.24
N PHE A 88 -3.26 13.38 -4.62
CA PHE A 88 -3.92 13.47 -3.32
C PHE A 88 -5.38 13.92 -3.40
N ASP A 89 -5.96 13.97 -4.62
CA ASP A 89 -7.32 14.45 -4.88
C ASP A 89 -7.58 15.86 -4.27
N MET A 90 -6.59 16.75 -4.30
CA MET A 90 -6.61 18.10 -3.71
C MET A 90 -7.00 19.19 -4.72
N MET A 91 -8.03 18.92 -5.53
CA MET A 91 -8.58 19.91 -6.47
C MET A 91 -9.51 20.89 -5.77
#